data_AF-A0A9N9FLK2-F1
#
_entry.id   AF-A0A9N9FLK2-F1
#
_cell.length_a   1.000
_cell.length_b   1.000
_cell.length_c   1.000
_cell.angle_alpha   90.00
_cell.angle_beta   90.00
_cell.angle_gamma   90.00
#
_symmetry.space_group_name_H-M   'P 1'
#
loop_
_entity.id
_entity.type
_entity.pdbx_description
1 polymer ?
#
loop_
_entity_poly.entity_id
_entity_poly.type
_entity_poly.pdbx_seq_one_letter_code
_entity_poly.pdbx_strand_id
1 'polypeptide(L)' 'MTKRKTGDRVKYEKDGTKYDGIIKHVFDYDPKDKRGQKYSVTDPNADTIIVYEDEIKQE' A
#
# COMPACT_ATOMS: atom_id res chain seq x y z
N MET A 1 -0.99 1.77 -16.04
CA MET A 1 -1.09 1.52 -14.59
C MET A 1 -0.21 0.31 -14.27
N THR A 2 0.96 0.54 -13.68
CA THR A 2 1.86 -0.55 -13.28
C THR A 2 1.33 -1.09 -11.96
N LYS A 3 0.69 -2.26 -11.97
CA LYS A 3 0.23 -2.93 -10.74
C LYS A 3 1.45 -3.21 -9.86
N ARG A 4 1.38 -2.83 -8.60
CA ARG A 4 2.45 -3.11 -7.64
C ARG A 4 2.40 -4.59 -7.25
N LYS A 5 3.55 -5.18 -6.95
CA LYS A 5 3.67 -6.60 -6.57
C LYS A 5 4.33 -6.73 -5.21
N THR A 6 4.23 -7.91 -4.63
CA THR A 6 4.96 -8.24 -3.41
C THR A 6 6.46 -8.00 -3.60
N GLY A 7 7.08 -7.33 -2.64
CA GLY A 7 8.49 -6.91 -2.68
C GLY A 7 8.71 -5.49 -3.18
N ASP A 8 7.71 -4.84 -3.79
CA ASP A 8 7.84 -3.43 -4.17
C ASP A 8 7.87 -2.54 -2.91
N ARG A 9 8.81 -1.59 -2.93
CA ARG A 9 8.91 -0.54 -1.93
C ARG A 9 7.91 0.56 -2.26
N VAL A 10 7.10 0.94 -1.28
CA VAL A 10 6.03 1.92 -1.42
C VAL A 10 6.10 2.96 -0.32
N LYS A 11 5.91 4.22 -0.72
CA LYS A 11 5.73 5.34 0.19
C LYS A 11 4.25 5.67 0.27
N TYR A 12 3.74 5.81 1.48
CA TYR A 12 2.35 6.21 1.71
C TYR A 12 2.31 7.26 2.83
N GLU A 13 1.25 8.04 2.88
CA GLU A 13 1.07 9.06 3.90
C GLU A 13 -0.18 8.76 4.71
N LYS A 14 -0.04 8.74 6.02
CA LYS A 14 -1.14 8.46 6.95
C LYS A 14 -1.07 9.45 8.10
N ASP A 15 -2.18 10.14 8.38
CA ASP A 15 -2.28 11.17 9.42
C ASP A 15 -1.19 12.27 9.29
N GLY A 16 -0.82 12.63 8.06
CA GLY A 16 0.24 13.62 7.77
C GLY A 16 1.67 13.10 7.97
N THR A 17 1.83 11.84 8.39
CA THR A 17 3.13 11.18 8.53
C THR A 17 3.42 10.35 7.29
N LYS A 18 4.62 10.51 6.73
CA LYS A 18 5.09 9.71 5.59
C LYS A 18 5.75 8.44 6.09
N TYR A 19 5.36 7.33 5.49
CA TYR A 19 5.88 6.00 5.79
C TYR A 19 6.50 5.40 4.53
N ASP A 20 7.41 4.46 4.75
CA ASP A 20 8.12 3.76 3.69
C ASP A 20 8.18 2.28 4.07
N GLY A 21 7.44 1.48 3.33
CA GLY A 21 7.34 0.06 3.61
C GLY A 21 7.43 -0.78 2.35
N ILE A 22 7.46 -2.09 2.56
CA ILE A 22 7.52 -3.07 1.48
C ILE A 22 6.20 -3.80 1.41
N ILE A 23 5.64 -3.93 0.21
CA ILE A 23 4.44 -4.72 -0.03
C ILE A 23 4.77 -6.18 0.30
N LYS A 24 4.08 -6.75 1.30
CA LYS A 24 4.17 -8.17 1.62
C LYS A 24 3.09 -9.01 0.96
N HIS A 25 1.95 -8.42 0.66
CA HIS A 25 0.84 -9.12 0.04
C HIS A 25 0.03 -8.16 -0.80
N VAL A 26 -0.38 -8.61 -1.99
CA VAL A 26 -1.34 -7.92 -2.83
C VAL A 26 -2.64 -8.68 -2.66
N PHE A 27 -3.68 -8.01 -2.18
CA PHE A 27 -4.99 -8.64 -2.05
C PHE A 27 -5.65 -8.75 -3.43
N ASP A 28 -6.72 -9.53 -3.55
CA ASP A 28 -7.52 -9.48 -4.78
C ASP A 28 -8.23 -8.12 -4.90
N TYR A 29 -8.34 -7.63 -6.14
CA TYR A 29 -9.11 -6.44 -6.44
C TYR A 29 -10.59 -6.74 -6.21
N ASP A 30 -11.20 -6.03 -5.26
CA ASP A 30 -12.62 -6.14 -5.02
C ASP A 30 -13.35 -5.04 -5.82
N PRO A 31 -14.19 -5.39 -6.81
CA PRO A 31 -14.88 -4.41 -7.64
C PRO A 31 -15.98 -3.62 -6.89
N LYS A 32 -16.34 -4.02 -5.67
CA LYS A 32 -17.25 -3.26 -4.80
C LYS A 32 -16.49 -2.23 -3.96
N ASP A 33 -15.19 -2.42 -3.78
CA ASP A 33 -14.31 -1.50 -3.08
C ASP A 33 -13.88 -0.37 -4.03
N LYS A 34 -14.55 0.78 -3.89
CA LYS A 34 -14.28 1.97 -4.73
C LYS A 34 -12.88 2.57 -4.53
N ARG A 35 -12.14 2.16 -3.48
CA ARG A 35 -10.77 2.64 -3.21
C ARG A 35 -9.73 1.89 -4.03
N GLY A 36 -10.09 0.73 -4.59
CA GLY A 36 -9.28 0.00 -5.55
C GLY A 36 -8.44 -1.12 -4.93
N GLN A 37 -7.24 -1.31 -5.47
CA GLN A 37 -6.36 -2.41 -5.10
C GLN A 37 -5.82 -2.23 -3.67
N LYS A 38 -5.98 -3.25 -2.82
CA LYS A 38 -5.43 -3.29 -1.46
C LYS A 38 -4.07 -3.96 -1.44
N TYR A 39 -3.19 -3.45 -0.58
CA TYR A 39 -1.84 -3.96 -0.38
C TYR A 39 -1.55 -4.05 1.12
N SER A 40 -0.97 -5.16 1.59
CA SER A 40 -0.37 -5.20 2.93
C SER A 40 1.06 -4.70 2.83
N VAL A 41 1.38 -3.65 3.56
CA VAL A 41 2.71 -3.08 3.62
C VAL A 41 3.29 -3.32 5.00
N THR A 42 4.47 -3.92 5.05
CA THR A 42 5.25 -4.02 6.29
C THR A 42 6.26 -2.87 6.28
N ASP A 43 6.11 -1.97 7.25
CA ASP A 43 7.05 -0.89 7.54
C ASP A 43 8.02 -1.39 8.64
N PRO A 44 9.29 -0.95 8.67
CA PRO A 44 10.20 -1.31 9.76
C PRO A 44 9.92 -0.55 11.07
N ASN A 45 9.22 0.59 11.01
CA ASN A 45 8.83 1.43 12.15
C ASN A 45 7.38 1.25 12.56
N ALA A 46 6.56 0.54 11.77
CA ALA A 46 5.17 0.24 12.08
C ALA A 46 4.87 -1.26 11.89
N ASP A 47 3.78 -1.73 12.50
CA ASP A 47 3.25 -3.06 12.21
C ASP A 47 2.85 -3.21 10.73
N THR A 48 2.47 -4.42 10.34
CA THR A 48 1.90 -4.63 9.00
C THR A 48 0.58 -3.88 8.88
N ILE A 49 0.50 -2.95 7.93
CA ILE A 49 -0.69 -2.16 7.69
C ILE A 49 -1.29 -2.48 6.32
N ILE A 50 -2.58 -2.23 6.15
CA ILE A 50 -3.26 -2.31 4.87
C ILE A 50 -3.36 -0.90 4.30
N VAL A 51 -2.87 -0.72 3.07
CA VAL A 51 -2.97 0.52 2.31
C VAL A 51 -3.69 0.26 1.00
N TYR A 52 -4.41 1.26 0.52
CA TYR A 52 -5.05 1.24 -0.78
C TYR A 52 -4.15 1.86 -1.85
N GLU A 53 -4.38 1.51 -3.11
CA GLU A 53 -3.61 2.04 -4.23
C GLU A 53 -3.62 3.57 -4.29
N ASP A 54 -4.73 4.20 -3.90
CA ASP A 54 -4.91 5.66 -3.88
C ASP A 54 -4.10 6.36 -2.78
N GLU A 55 -3.81 5.66 -1.67
CA GLU A 55 -3.04 6.18 -0.54
C GLU A 55 -1.53 6.13 -0.79
N ILE A 56 -1.09 5.27 -1.71
CA ILE A 56 0.32 5.13 -2.05
C ILE A 56 0.71 6.23 -3.04
N LYS A 57 1.40 7.26 -2.53
CA LYS A 57 1.94 8.35 -3.35
C LYS A 57 3.14 7.84 -4.15
N GLN A 58 3.07 7.98 -5.47
CA GLN A 58 4.24 7.82 -6.35
C GLN A 58 4.99 9.15 -6.34
N GLU A 59 6.27 9.11 -5.95
CA GLU A 59 7.20 10.24 -6.05
C GLU A 59 7.97 10.15 -7.36
#